data_AF-A0A8J3MWA4-F1
#
_entry.id   AF-A0A8J3MWA4-F1
#
_cell.length_a   1.000
_cell.length_b   1.000
_cell.length_c   1.000
_cell.angle_alpha   90.00
_cell.angle_beta   90.00
_cell.angle_gamma   90.00
#
_symmetry.space_group_name_H-M   'P 1'
#
loop_
_entity.id
_entity.type
_entity.pdbx_description
1 polymer ?
#
loop_
_entity_poly.entity_id
_entity_poly.type
_entity_poly.pdbx_seq_one_letter_code
_entity_poly.pdbx_strand_id
1 'polypeptide(L)'
;MVEEQNMNSPFTREPINETTRRYLVNIGGEGRLDGGQSLRPRKDDGFPLRGDTSFPLWERILAWCRYANWFGPDYHKGRYAGHYYMDGHLQSRVCLHNPREGFEFAPVTEQELLHVEEAFGFVHPPLLRDLYLHIANGGFGPGTGLIGIPGGFCYWLWRDLRYDRLMKEHLLEKCTPIHGEGFCERTWPELFAPIPFDLEAYERSHHQPNRVSLVRGEWPTCFLNISESEGDGSYYVHAKTGHVYLVDNSFDKAPLRDGQEVVYELHRQADSLEEWFERWLNGELKDLFFHENDI
;
A
#
# COMPACT_ATOMS: atom_id res chain seq x y z
N MET A 1 24.93 24.38 -11.27
CA MET A 1 25.44 22.99 -11.21
C MET A 1 24.75 22.35 -10.03
N VAL A 2 23.70 21.58 -10.28
CA VAL A 2 23.04 20.77 -9.26
C VAL A 2 23.80 19.44 -9.29
N GLU A 3 24.45 19.08 -8.19
CA GLU A 3 25.11 17.78 -8.07
C GLU A 3 24.03 16.69 -8.09
N GLU A 4 24.04 15.85 -9.14
CA GLU A 4 23.30 14.59 -9.13
C GLU A 4 23.89 13.70 -8.04
N GLN A 5 23.23 13.64 -6.89
CA GLN A 5 23.54 12.66 -5.86
C GLN A 5 23.17 11.27 -6.39
N ASN A 6 24.20 10.53 -6.80
CA ASN A 6 24.12 9.13 -7.19
C ASN A 6 23.73 8.30 -5.95
N MET A 7 22.44 7.97 -5.81
CA MET A 7 21.93 7.08 -4.76
C MET A 7 22.42 5.65 -5.03
N ASN A 8 23.66 5.34 -4.66
CA ASN A 8 24.09 3.96 -4.53
C ASN A 8 23.30 3.32 -3.38
N SER A 9 22.41 2.39 -3.75
CA SER A 9 21.56 1.63 -2.84
C SER A 9 22.36 0.98 -1.71
N PRO A 10 22.13 1.34 -0.43
CA PRO A 10 22.80 0.71 0.72
C PRO A 10 22.26 -0.71 1.03
N PHE A 11 21.35 -1.24 0.22
CA PHE A 11 20.71 -2.53 0.44
C PHE A 11 21.49 -3.69 -0.20
N THR A 12 22.67 -4.01 0.33
CA THR A 12 23.32 -5.30 0.04
C THR A 12 22.96 -6.30 1.13
N ARG A 13 22.18 -7.34 0.82
CA ARG A 13 21.91 -8.48 1.72
C ARG A 13 22.17 -9.82 1.02
N GLU A 14 22.32 -10.84 1.87
CA GLU A 14 22.83 -12.19 1.58
C GLU A 14 22.15 -12.92 0.41
N PRO A 15 22.89 -13.80 -0.30
CA PRO A 15 22.38 -14.58 -1.42
C PRO A 15 21.20 -15.49 -1.00
N ILE A 16 20.19 -15.52 -1.87
CA ILE A 16 18.99 -16.36 -1.75
C ILE A 16 19.40 -17.83 -1.53
N ASN A 17 18.85 -18.46 -0.49
CA ASN A 17 19.17 -19.85 -0.16
C ASN A 17 18.66 -20.85 -1.23
N GLU A 18 19.29 -22.02 -1.29
CA GLU A 18 19.03 -23.03 -2.34
C GLU A 18 17.60 -23.62 -2.30
N THR A 19 16.94 -23.54 -1.13
CA THR A 19 15.54 -23.96 -0.96
C THR A 19 14.61 -23.09 -1.82
N THR A 20 14.79 -21.77 -1.81
CA THR A 20 14.00 -20.85 -2.65
C THR A 20 14.23 -21.08 -4.15
N ARG A 21 15.45 -21.47 -4.57
CA ARG A 21 15.74 -21.80 -5.99
C ARG A 21 14.97 -23.04 -6.48
N ARG A 22 14.82 -24.08 -5.65
CA ARG A 22 14.13 -25.33 -6.06
C ARG A 22 12.62 -25.15 -6.23
N TYR A 23 12.00 -24.22 -5.50
CA TYR A 23 10.57 -23.93 -5.64
C TYR A 23 10.23 -23.17 -6.94
N LEU A 24 11.14 -22.35 -7.46
CA LEU A 24 10.92 -21.55 -8.69
C LEU A 24 10.83 -22.39 -9.97
N VAL A 25 11.38 -23.61 -9.99
CA VAL A 25 11.37 -24.50 -11.18
C VAL A 25 10.03 -25.23 -11.35
N ASN A 26 9.18 -25.30 -10.33
CA ASN A 26 7.93 -26.09 -10.35
C ASN A 26 6.64 -25.28 -10.67
N ILE A 27 6.72 -23.99 -10.95
CA ILE A 27 5.53 -23.09 -11.03
C ILE A 27 5.01 -22.87 -12.47
N GLY A 28 5.47 -23.67 -13.44
CA GLY A 28 5.01 -23.62 -14.84
C GLY A 28 3.59 -24.15 -15.10
N GLY A 29 2.80 -24.46 -14.06
CA GLY A 29 1.41 -24.89 -14.20
C GLY A 29 0.44 -23.72 -14.05
N GLU A 30 -0.29 -23.37 -15.12
CA GLU A 30 -1.38 -22.39 -15.16
C GLU A 30 -2.65 -22.86 -14.42
N GLY A 31 -2.55 -23.21 -13.14
CA GLY A 31 -3.74 -23.38 -12.29
C GLY A 31 -4.33 -22.02 -11.92
N ARG A 32 -5.55 -21.74 -12.37
CA ARG A 32 -6.45 -20.71 -11.80
C ARG A 32 -6.93 -21.23 -10.45
N LEU A 33 -6.55 -20.56 -9.36
CA LEU A 33 -7.20 -20.76 -8.06
C LEU A 33 -8.47 -19.89 -8.08
N ASP A 34 -9.55 -20.44 -8.67
CA ASP A 34 -10.86 -19.81 -8.65
C ASP A 34 -11.46 -19.95 -7.23
N GLY A 35 -11.59 -18.82 -6.54
CA GLY A 35 -12.25 -18.73 -5.23
C GLY A 35 -11.35 -18.05 -4.19
N GLY A 36 -11.46 -16.73 -4.08
CA GLY A 36 -10.87 -15.96 -2.98
C GLY A 36 -11.51 -16.34 -1.65
N GLN A 37 -11.07 -17.46 -1.07
CA GLN A 37 -11.47 -17.83 0.28
C GLN A 37 -10.62 -17.03 1.27
N SER A 38 -11.28 -16.34 2.19
CA SER A 38 -10.62 -15.72 3.33
C SER A 38 -9.87 -16.79 4.12
N LEU A 39 -8.53 -16.71 4.16
CA LEU A 39 -7.67 -17.70 4.81
C LEU A 39 -7.47 -17.45 6.32
N ARG A 40 -8.03 -16.34 6.84
CA ARG A 40 -7.83 -15.87 8.21
C ARG A 40 -8.83 -16.44 9.22
N PRO A 41 -8.46 -16.53 10.51
CA PRO A 41 -9.42 -16.79 11.59
C PRO A 41 -10.49 -15.70 11.68
N ARG A 42 -11.68 -16.05 12.18
CA ARG A 42 -12.74 -15.07 12.42
C ARG A 42 -12.31 -14.12 13.55
N LYS A 43 -12.58 -12.83 13.39
CA LYS A 43 -12.25 -11.82 14.41
C LYS A 43 -13.23 -11.80 15.58
N ASP A 44 -14.20 -12.71 15.62
CA ASP A 44 -15.21 -12.78 16.68
C ASP A 44 -14.73 -13.55 17.93
N ASP A 45 -13.52 -14.08 17.90
CA ASP A 45 -13.04 -15.12 18.84
C ASP A 45 -12.55 -14.62 20.22
N GLY A 46 -12.94 -13.41 20.65
CA GLY A 46 -12.65 -12.95 22.03
C GLY A 46 -11.18 -12.58 22.29
N PHE A 47 -10.53 -11.90 21.34
CA PHE A 47 -9.17 -11.39 21.49
C PHE A 47 -9.03 -10.53 22.79
N PRO A 48 -8.16 -10.91 23.74
CA PRO A 48 -8.18 -10.35 25.09
C PRO A 48 -7.71 -8.89 25.20
N LEU A 49 -6.94 -8.40 24.22
CA LEU A 49 -6.44 -7.02 24.21
C LEU A 49 -7.29 -6.09 23.34
N ARG A 50 -8.53 -6.49 23.00
CA ARG A 50 -9.44 -5.63 22.25
C ARG A 50 -9.87 -4.44 23.13
N GLY A 51 -9.60 -3.22 22.66
CA GLY A 51 -9.96 -1.99 23.36
C GLY A 51 -9.10 -1.65 24.58
N ASP A 52 -8.06 -2.44 24.86
CA ASP A 52 -7.12 -2.14 25.94
C ASP A 52 -6.15 -1.04 25.47
N THR A 53 -6.38 0.19 25.88
CA THR A 53 -5.54 1.34 25.52
C THR A 53 -4.28 1.46 26.37
N SER A 54 -4.04 0.55 27.31
CA SER A 54 -2.81 0.55 28.12
C SER A 54 -1.57 0.09 27.34
N PHE A 55 -1.78 -0.62 26.23
CA PHE A 55 -0.71 -1.04 25.31
C PHE A 55 -0.70 -0.19 24.04
N PRO A 56 0.49 0.13 23.49
CA PRO A 56 0.60 0.72 22.16
C PRO A 56 -0.13 -0.12 21.11
N LEU A 57 -0.72 0.53 20.12
CA LEU A 57 -1.54 -0.15 19.11
C LEU A 57 -0.73 -1.20 18.31
N TRP A 58 0.55 -0.92 18.00
CA TRP A 58 1.40 -1.90 17.31
C TRP A 58 1.63 -3.18 18.14
N GLU A 59 1.72 -3.10 19.48
CA GLU A 59 1.83 -4.27 20.35
C GLU A 59 0.56 -5.12 20.30
N ARG A 60 -0.60 -4.46 20.28
CA ARG A 60 -1.90 -5.12 20.16
C ARG A 60 -2.07 -5.80 18.81
N ILE A 61 -1.61 -5.16 17.73
CA ILE A 61 -1.57 -5.75 16.39
C ILE A 61 -0.70 -7.00 16.38
N LEU A 62 0.52 -6.92 16.93
CA LEU A 62 1.42 -8.06 17.02
C LEU A 62 0.85 -9.20 17.88
N ALA A 63 0.22 -8.86 19.00
CA ALA A 63 -0.46 -9.82 19.86
C ALA A 63 -1.65 -10.48 19.15
N TRP A 64 -2.41 -9.73 18.34
CA TRP A 64 -3.47 -10.28 17.51
C TRP A 64 -2.93 -11.26 16.47
N CYS A 65 -1.85 -10.92 15.76
CA CYS A 65 -1.23 -11.84 14.79
C CYS A 65 -0.79 -13.16 15.46
N ARG A 66 -0.18 -13.08 16.64
CA ARG A 66 0.21 -14.26 17.44
C ARG A 66 -0.99 -15.07 17.89
N TYR A 67 -2.02 -14.42 18.40
CA TYR A 67 -3.26 -15.06 18.85
C TYR A 67 -3.98 -15.79 17.71
N ALA A 68 -4.09 -15.13 16.55
CA ALA A 68 -4.69 -15.66 15.33
C ALA A 68 -3.82 -16.73 14.64
N ASN A 69 -2.55 -16.87 15.04
CA ASN A 69 -1.55 -17.62 14.30
C ASN A 69 -1.55 -17.24 12.80
N TRP A 70 -1.56 -15.93 12.55
CA TRP A 70 -1.67 -15.31 11.23
C TRP A 70 -0.89 -14.00 11.16
N PHE A 71 0.15 -13.98 10.33
CA PHE A 71 1.12 -12.89 10.16
C PHE A 71 1.07 -12.28 8.75
N GLY A 72 0.11 -12.72 7.93
CA GLY A 72 -0.10 -12.24 6.56
C GLY A 72 -1.20 -11.19 6.46
N PRO A 73 -1.56 -10.80 5.23
CA PRO A 73 -2.69 -9.90 4.97
C PRO A 73 -4.04 -10.62 5.16
N ASP A 74 -5.12 -9.85 5.18
CA ASP A 74 -6.49 -10.39 5.29
C ASP A 74 -6.93 -11.14 4.04
N TYR A 75 -6.50 -10.68 2.87
CA TYR A 75 -6.89 -11.18 1.56
C TYR A 75 -5.71 -11.20 0.58
N HIS A 76 -5.81 -12.06 -0.44
CA HIS A 76 -4.84 -12.20 -1.50
C HIS A 76 -5.52 -12.14 -2.87
N LYS A 77 -5.13 -11.16 -3.69
CA LYS A 77 -5.50 -11.13 -5.12
C LYS A 77 -4.61 -12.08 -5.91
N GLY A 78 -5.17 -13.21 -6.33
CA GLY A 78 -4.53 -14.16 -7.26
C GLY A 78 -3.39 -14.98 -6.65
N ARG A 79 -2.34 -15.27 -7.45
CA ARG A 79 -1.10 -15.88 -6.96
C ARG A 79 -0.37 -14.80 -6.18
N TYR A 80 -0.36 -14.92 -4.85
CA TYR A 80 0.26 -14.00 -3.90
C TYR A 80 1.62 -13.47 -4.41
N ALA A 81 1.61 -12.40 -5.21
CA ALA A 81 2.78 -11.90 -5.91
C ALA A 81 3.08 -10.51 -5.39
N GLY A 82 4.15 -10.40 -4.62
CA GLY A 82 4.68 -9.12 -4.19
C GLY A 82 5.63 -8.59 -5.25
N HIS A 83 5.66 -7.28 -5.39
CA HIS A 83 6.80 -6.61 -5.95
C HIS A 83 7.83 -6.35 -4.84
N TYR A 84 9.10 -6.32 -5.19
CA TYR A 84 10.19 -6.01 -4.28
C TYR A 84 11.34 -5.41 -5.07
N TYR A 85 12.18 -4.65 -4.38
CA TYR A 85 13.35 -4.04 -4.99
C TYR A 85 14.56 -4.94 -4.76
N MET A 86 15.21 -5.36 -5.84
CA MET A 86 16.42 -6.16 -5.78
C MET A 86 17.39 -5.71 -6.88
N ASP A 87 18.64 -5.47 -6.50
CA ASP A 87 19.73 -5.06 -7.40
C ASP A 87 19.42 -3.81 -8.23
N GLY A 88 18.70 -2.84 -7.67
CA GLY A 88 18.38 -1.61 -8.40
C GLY A 88 17.09 -1.71 -9.24
N HIS A 89 16.45 -2.88 -9.29
CA HIS A 89 15.30 -3.12 -10.16
C HIS A 89 14.08 -3.57 -9.38
N LEU A 90 12.92 -3.12 -9.86
CA LEU A 90 11.64 -3.66 -9.43
C LEU A 90 11.47 -5.09 -9.97
N GLN A 91 11.32 -6.04 -9.07
CA GLN A 91 11.04 -7.43 -9.40
C GLN A 91 9.67 -7.84 -8.86
N SER A 92 9.05 -8.80 -9.53
CA SER A 92 7.82 -9.43 -9.07
C SER A 92 8.11 -10.89 -8.74
N ARG A 93 7.71 -11.36 -7.57
CA ARG A 93 7.77 -12.79 -7.21
C ARG A 93 6.52 -13.19 -6.49
N VAL A 94 6.18 -14.47 -6.63
CA VAL A 94 5.23 -15.09 -5.71
C VAL A 94 5.87 -15.09 -4.31
N CYS A 95 5.21 -14.44 -3.36
CA CYS A 95 5.52 -14.53 -1.95
C CYS A 95 5.31 -15.99 -1.51
N LEU A 96 6.40 -16.67 -1.18
CA LEU A 96 6.39 -18.10 -0.82
C LEU A 96 6.32 -18.32 0.70
N HIS A 97 6.28 -17.25 1.51
CA HIS A 97 6.23 -17.40 2.95
C HIS A 97 4.92 -18.06 3.38
N ASN A 98 4.99 -18.87 4.44
CA ASN A 98 3.81 -19.35 5.13
C ASN A 98 3.42 -18.29 6.18
N PRO A 99 2.26 -17.60 6.04
CA PRO A 99 1.81 -16.59 7.00
C PRO A 99 1.48 -17.14 8.39
N ARG A 100 1.61 -18.45 8.61
CA ARG A 100 1.48 -19.08 9.94
C ARG A 100 2.82 -19.25 10.66
N GLU A 101 3.94 -19.04 9.99
CA GLU A 101 5.28 -19.23 10.57
C GLU A 101 5.91 -17.93 11.05
N GLY A 102 5.39 -16.78 10.60
CA GLY A 102 5.87 -15.45 10.97
C GLY A 102 5.72 -14.45 9.84
N PHE A 103 6.24 -13.24 10.04
CA PHE A 103 6.27 -12.21 9.01
C PHE A 103 7.31 -12.54 7.92
N GLU A 104 6.97 -12.31 6.65
CA GLU A 104 7.91 -12.48 5.54
C GLU A 104 9.04 -11.45 5.57
N PHE A 105 8.70 -10.20 5.92
CA PHE A 105 9.61 -9.07 5.86
C PHE A 105 10.05 -8.71 7.27
N ALA A 106 11.37 -8.56 7.46
CA ALA A 106 11.91 -8.11 8.73
C ALA A 106 11.45 -6.67 9.04
N PRO A 107 11.42 -6.28 10.32
CA PRO A 107 11.28 -4.89 10.70
C PRO A 107 12.35 -4.00 10.06
N VAL A 108 11.98 -2.76 9.79
CA VAL A 108 12.82 -1.70 9.26
C VAL A 108 13.72 -1.16 10.37
N THR A 109 14.95 -0.77 10.03
CA THR A 109 15.81 -0.04 10.96
C THR A 109 15.51 1.45 10.97
N GLU A 110 15.76 2.14 12.08
CA GLU A 110 15.57 3.59 12.19
C GLU A 110 16.28 4.36 11.06
N GLN A 111 17.49 3.95 10.70
CA GLN A 111 18.27 4.57 9.65
C GLN A 111 17.65 4.41 8.25
N GLU A 112 17.14 3.21 7.93
CA GLU A 112 16.45 2.96 6.66
C GLU A 112 15.18 3.82 6.56
N LEU A 113 14.43 3.94 7.65
CA LEU A 113 13.21 4.74 7.68
C LEU A 113 13.49 6.24 7.53
N LEU A 114 14.49 6.76 8.26
CA LEU A 114 14.92 8.17 8.15
C LEU A 114 15.39 8.51 6.73
N HIS A 115 16.14 7.62 6.09
CA HIS A 115 16.59 7.83 4.72
C HIS A 115 15.42 7.98 3.74
N VAL A 116 14.40 7.15 3.92
CA VAL A 116 13.18 7.19 3.10
C VAL A 116 12.38 8.47 3.35
N GLU A 117 12.25 8.91 4.60
CA GLU A 117 11.57 10.17 4.95
C GLU A 117 12.30 11.41 4.43
N GLU A 118 13.63 11.41 4.51
CA GLU A 118 14.47 12.46 3.93
C GLU A 118 14.26 12.55 2.41
N ALA A 119 14.22 11.40 1.73
CA ALA A 119 13.98 11.34 0.29
C ALA A 119 12.60 11.88 -0.13
N PHE A 120 11.57 11.72 0.72
CA PHE A 120 10.23 12.25 0.43
C PHE A 120 10.02 13.69 0.90
N GLY A 121 10.87 14.20 1.79
CA GLY A 121 10.70 15.50 2.41
C GLY A 121 9.57 15.56 3.43
N PHE A 122 9.12 14.41 3.95
CA PHE A 122 8.15 14.35 5.04
C PHE A 122 8.33 13.08 5.89
N VAL A 123 7.90 13.16 7.14
CA VAL A 123 7.93 12.06 8.12
C VAL A 123 6.68 11.21 7.98
N HIS A 124 6.78 9.88 8.09
CA HIS A 124 5.61 9.01 8.10
C HIS A 124 4.74 9.25 9.35
N PRO A 125 3.43 8.94 9.30
CA PRO A 125 2.60 8.94 10.50
C PRO A 125 3.24 8.12 11.64
N PRO A 126 3.18 8.58 12.90
CA PRO A 126 3.84 7.91 14.03
C PRO A 126 3.52 6.41 14.12
N LEU A 127 2.25 6.02 14.04
CA LEU A 127 1.88 4.61 14.03
C LEU A 127 2.47 3.85 12.84
N LEU A 128 2.53 4.46 11.64
CA LEU A 128 3.12 3.80 10.48
C LEU A 128 4.61 3.51 10.69
N ARG A 129 5.34 4.44 11.33
CA ARG A 129 6.73 4.22 11.74
C ARG A 129 6.84 3.06 12.72
N ASP A 130 6.01 3.04 13.76
CA ASP A 130 6.02 1.97 14.77
C ASP A 130 5.77 0.60 14.14
N LEU A 131 4.82 0.51 13.19
CA LEU A 131 4.53 -0.72 12.47
C LEU A 131 5.75 -1.22 11.68
N TYR A 132 6.48 -0.33 11.01
CA TYR A 132 7.70 -0.70 10.30
C TYR A 132 8.84 -1.09 11.23
N LEU A 133 9.06 -0.35 12.32
CA LEU A 133 10.17 -0.57 13.25
C LEU A 133 9.99 -1.80 14.13
N HIS A 134 8.73 -2.17 14.45
CA HIS A 134 8.45 -3.19 15.46
C HIS A 134 7.79 -4.45 14.92
N ILE A 135 7.08 -4.39 13.79
CA ILE A 135 6.32 -5.54 13.27
C ILE A 135 7.01 -6.13 12.04
N ALA A 136 6.95 -5.42 10.91
CA ALA A 136 7.49 -5.87 9.64
C ALA A 136 7.49 -4.73 8.62
N ASN A 137 8.36 -4.83 7.62
CA ASN A 137 8.32 -3.95 6.44
C ASN A 137 7.18 -4.33 5.48
N GLY A 138 5.94 -4.26 5.97
CA GLY A 138 4.72 -4.59 5.23
C GLY A 138 4.35 -6.08 5.16
N GLY A 139 3.31 -6.41 4.39
CA GLY A 139 2.87 -7.78 4.11
C GLY A 139 1.95 -8.39 5.15
N PHE A 140 1.43 -7.58 6.07
CA PHE A 140 0.50 -8.00 7.12
C PHE A 140 -0.64 -7.00 7.26
N GLY A 141 -1.78 -7.41 7.81
CA GLY A 141 -2.82 -6.45 8.18
C GLY A 141 -4.02 -6.41 7.23
N PRO A 142 -4.72 -5.25 7.13
CA PRO A 142 -5.96 -5.11 6.36
C PRO A 142 -5.77 -5.34 4.87
N GLY A 143 -6.81 -5.83 4.19
CA GLY A 143 -6.83 -5.95 2.73
C GLY A 143 -5.71 -6.86 2.20
N THR A 144 -4.95 -6.38 1.21
CA THR A 144 -3.76 -7.08 0.69
C THR A 144 -2.52 -6.97 1.57
N GLY A 145 -2.64 -6.30 2.72
CA GLY A 145 -1.58 -6.09 3.69
C GLY A 145 -0.94 -4.71 3.56
N LEU A 146 -0.30 -4.29 4.66
CA LEU A 146 0.42 -3.04 4.75
C LEU A 146 1.52 -2.99 3.68
N ILE A 147 1.52 -1.96 2.86
CA ILE A 147 2.61 -1.72 1.91
C ILE A 147 3.82 -1.20 2.70
N GLY A 148 4.96 -1.82 2.50
CA GLY A 148 6.26 -1.46 3.08
C GLY A 148 6.93 -0.27 2.38
N ILE A 149 8.07 0.13 2.93
CA ILE A 149 9.02 1.03 2.24
C ILE A 149 9.89 0.21 1.27
N PRO A 150 10.79 0.82 0.47
CA PRO A 150 11.70 0.06 -0.39
C PRO A 150 12.41 -1.08 0.36
N GLY A 151 12.43 -2.27 -0.24
CA GLY A 151 12.91 -3.52 0.38
C GLY A 151 11.85 -4.31 1.17
N GLY A 152 10.64 -3.76 1.33
CA GLY A 152 9.50 -4.41 1.97
C GLY A 152 8.52 -5.07 1.01
N PHE A 153 7.36 -5.44 1.55
CA PHE A 153 6.22 -5.88 0.78
C PHE A 153 5.65 -4.73 -0.04
N CYS A 154 5.44 -4.91 -1.34
CA CYS A 154 4.52 -4.04 -2.06
C CYS A 154 3.67 -4.82 -3.05
N TYR A 155 2.44 -4.34 -3.22
CA TYR A 155 1.46 -4.87 -4.14
C TYR A 155 1.07 -3.71 -5.07
N TRP A 156 1.05 -3.97 -6.38
CA TRP A 156 0.85 -3.00 -7.49
C TRP A 156 1.13 -1.52 -7.16
N LEU A 157 2.25 -1.03 -7.63
CA LEU A 157 2.84 0.26 -7.26
C LEU A 157 2.19 1.50 -7.91
N TRP A 158 0.90 1.44 -8.25
CA TRP A 158 0.27 2.58 -8.91
C TRP A 158 0.07 3.73 -7.91
N ARG A 159 0.72 4.87 -8.18
CA ARG A 159 0.62 6.14 -7.42
C ARG A 159 1.01 6.07 -5.93
N ASP A 160 2.02 5.28 -5.62
CA ASP A 160 2.67 5.36 -4.32
C ASP A 160 3.95 6.18 -4.40
N LEU A 161 4.01 7.28 -3.63
CA LEU A 161 5.17 8.18 -3.59
C LEU A 161 6.49 7.46 -3.30
N ARG A 162 6.46 6.33 -2.55
CA ARG A 162 7.66 5.53 -2.26
C ARG A 162 8.25 4.87 -3.49
N TYR A 163 7.45 4.69 -4.53
CA TYR A 163 7.80 3.92 -5.71
C TYR A 163 7.64 4.71 -7.01
N ASP A 164 7.13 5.95 -6.96
CA ASP A 164 6.90 6.79 -8.14
C ASP A 164 8.12 6.88 -9.07
N ARG A 165 9.30 7.17 -8.51
CA ARG A 165 10.55 7.23 -9.29
C ARG A 165 10.84 5.90 -9.97
N LEU A 166 10.76 4.81 -9.22
CA LEU A 166 11.06 3.46 -9.71
C LEU A 166 10.06 3.03 -10.80
N MET A 167 8.80 3.38 -10.64
CA MET A 167 7.76 3.12 -11.61
C MET A 167 7.97 3.93 -12.89
N LYS A 168 8.36 5.21 -12.78
CA LYS A 168 8.71 6.03 -13.94
C LYS A 168 9.90 5.43 -14.70
N GLU A 169 10.98 5.12 -14.00
CA GLU A 169 12.17 4.50 -14.60
C GLU A 169 11.82 3.17 -15.28
N HIS A 170 11.05 2.30 -14.62
CA HIS A 170 10.58 1.04 -15.18
C HIS A 170 9.73 1.21 -16.44
N LEU A 171 8.75 2.11 -16.42
CA LEU A 171 7.89 2.38 -17.57
C LEU A 171 8.66 3.01 -18.73
N LEU A 172 9.59 3.94 -18.44
CA LEU A 172 10.46 4.50 -19.47
C LEU A 172 11.36 3.43 -20.10
N GLU A 173 11.98 2.56 -19.31
CA GLU A 173 12.81 1.46 -19.80
C GLU A 173 12.01 0.50 -20.70
N LYS A 174 10.80 0.13 -20.29
CA LYS A 174 9.98 -0.87 -21.01
C LYS A 174 9.24 -0.30 -22.22
N CYS A 175 8.68 0.90 -22.11
CA CYS A 175 7.77 1.45 -23.12
C CYS A 175 8.47 2.33 -24.16
N THR A 176 9.53 3.06 -23.78
CA THR A 176 10.22 3.98 -24.72
C THR A 176 10.75 3.27 -25.96
N PRO A 177 11.37 2.08 -25.88
CA PRO A 177 11.85 1.38 -27.08
C PRO A 177 10.74 0.94 -28.04
N ILE A 178 9.51 0.76 -27.54
CA ILE A 178 8.38 0.23 -28.31
C ILE A 178 7.50 1.35 -28.85
N HIS A 179 7.28 2.40 -28.06
CA HIS A 179 6.26 3.43 -28.32
C HIS A 179 6.82 4.86 -28.43
N GLY A 180 8.12 5.06 -28.15
CA GLY A 180 8.79 6.35 -28.19
C GLY A 180 8.67 7.18 -26.90
N GLU A 181 9.51 8.23 -26.80
CA GLU A 181 9.77 9.00 -25.56
C GLU A 181 8.53 9.71 -24.98
N GLY A 182 7.51 10.03 -25.80
CA GLY A 182 6.30 10.70 -25.31
C GLY A 182 5.13 9.76 -24.96
N PHE A 183 5.28 8.45 -25.13
CA PHE A 183 4.16 7.52 -24.87
C PHE A 183 3.77 7.51 -23.39
N CYS A 184 4.73 7.37 -22.48
CA CYS A 184 4.46 7.26 -21.06
C CYS A 184 3.78 8.51 -20.50
N GLU A 185 4.23 9.71 -20.90
CA GLU A 185 3.64 10.99 -20.46
C GLU A 185 2.19 11.15 -20.92
N ARG A 186 1.85 10.67 -22.12
CA ARG A 186 0.48 10.75 -22.65
C ARG A 186 -0.44 9.69 -22.06
N THR A 187 0.08 8.49 -21.83
CA THR A 187 -0.69 7.36 -21.32
C THR A 187 -0.92 7.46 -19.81
N TRP A 188 0.09 7.95 -19.07
CA TRP A 188 0.07 8.08 -17.60
C TRP A 188 0.47 9.48 -17.14
N PRO A 189 -0.24 10.53 -17.59
CA PRO A 189 0.08 11.91 -17.24
C PRO A 189 0.10 12.12 -15.72
N GLU A 190 -0.70 11.38 -14.98
CA GLU A 190 -0.73 11.41 -13.53
C GLU A 190 0.57 11.00 -12.83
N LEU A 191 1.33 10.08 -13.43
CA LEU A 191 2.56 9.61 -12.86
C LEU A 191 3.66 10.60 -13.27
N PHE A 192 3.71 10.95 -14.55
CA PHE A 192 4.81 11.74 -15.12
C PHE A 192 4.69 13.25 -14.85
N ALA A 193 3.48 13.78 -14.75
CA ALA A 193 3.19 15.19 -14.50
C ALA A 193 2.01 15.36 -13.52
N PRO A 194 2.13 14.87 -12.27
CA PRO A 194 1.08 15.04 -11.28
C PRO A 194 0.84 16.52 -11.00
N ILE A 195 -0.43 16.90 -10.90
CA ILE A 195 -0.88 18.22 -10.41
C ILE A 195 -1.04 18.08 -8.89
N PRO A 196 -0.18 18.74 -8.08
CA PRO A 196 -0.29 18.65 -6.64
C PRO A 196 -1.65 19.16 -6.17
N PHE A 197 -2.33 18.36 -5.36
CA PHE A 197 -3.61 18.70 -4.75
C PHE A 197 -3.44 18.95 -3.25
N ASP A 198 -3.77 20.15 -2.79
CA ASP A 198 -3.73 20.49 -1.36
C ASP A 198 -5.01 19.99 -0.66
N LEU A 199 -4.96 18.73 -0.22
CA LEU A 199 -6.06 18.07 0.45
C LEU A 199 -6.45 18.78 1.76
N GLU A 200 -5.48 19.35 2.50
CA GLU A 200 -5.74 20.06 3.76
C GLU A 200 -6.53 21.35 3.52
N ALA A 201 -6.14 22.14 2.52
CA ALA A 201 -6.86 23.34 2.14
C ALA A 201 -8.27 23.00 1.61
N TYR A 202 -8.39 21.92 0.83
CA TYR A 202 -9.68 21.46 0.33
C TYR A 202 -10.62 21.08 1.48
N GLU A 203 -10.15 20.26 2.43
CA GLU A 203 -10.96 19.83 3.56
C GLU A 203 -11.40 20.99 4.45
N ARG A 204 -10.52 21.97 4.70
CA ARG A 204 -10.87 23.17 5.48
C ARG A 204 -11.96 24.00 4.80
N SER A 205 -11.86 24.18 3.48
CA SER A 205 -12.83 24.99 2.72
C SER A 205 -14.18 24.30 2.51
N HIS A 206 -14.23 22.97 2.58
CA HIS A 206 -15.44 22.16 2.34
C HIS A 206 -15.97 21.48 3.62
N HIS A 207 -15.58 21.96 4.79
CA HIS A 207 -16.04 21.47 6.10
C HIS A 207 -15.83 19.96 6.31
N GLN A 208 -14.61 19.47 6.04
CA GLN A 208 -14.19 18.07 6.21
C GLN A 208 -15.09 17.08 5.45
N PRO A 209 -15.11 17.17 4.11
CA PRO A 209 -15.95 16.30 3.32
C PRO A 209 -15.50 14.84 3.44
N ASN A 210 -16.44 13.93 3.61
CA ASN A 210 -16.18 12.49 3.58
C ASN A 210 -15.84 11.96 2.17
N ARG A 211 -16.07 12.77 1.13
CA ARG A 211 -15.81 12.44 -0.27
C ARG A 211 -15.09 13.59 -0.96
N VAL A 212 -13.97 13.29 -1.61
CA VAL A 212 -13.19 14.24 -2.42
C VAL A 212 -13.03 13.69 -3.82
N SER A 213 -13.53 14.40 -4.82
CA SER A 213 -13.38 14.04 -6.22
C SER A 213 -12.14 14.71 -6.78
N LEU A 214 -11.26 13.98 -7.45
CA LEU A 214 -10.06 14.50 -8.11
C LEU A 214 -10.20 14.40 -9.64
N VAL A 215 -9.77 15.43 -10.35
CA VAL A 215 -9.72 15.39 -11.82
C VAL A 215 -8.45 14.71 -12.31
N ARG A 216 -8.38 14.42 -13.61
CA ARG A 216 -7.20 13.81 -14.23
C ARG A 216 -5.92 14.61 -13.90
N GLY A 217 -4.91 13.89 -13.41
CA GLY A 217 -3.62 14.45 -13.04
C GLY A 217 -3.55 14.99 -11.61
N GLU A 218 -4.66 15.34 -10.97
CA GLU A 218 -4.64 15.74 -9.56
C GLU A 218 -4.27 14.57 -8.66
N TRP A 219 -3.40 14.85 -7.69
CA TRP A 219 -3.08 13.89 -6.63
C TRP A 219 -2.64 14.60 -5.34
N PRO A 220 -3.12 14.15 -4.15
CA PRO A 220 -2.71 14.76 -2.91
C PRO A 220 -1.22 14.62 -2.65
N THR A 221 -0.61 15.68 -2.11
CA THR A 221 0.78 15.61 -1.62
C THR A 221 0.85 14.74 -0.37
N CYS A 222 1.97 14.06 -0.12
CA CYS A 222 2.19 13.24 1.08
C CYS A 222 1.14 12.12 1.27
N PHE A 223 0.65 11.54 0.17
CA PHE A 223 -0.38 10.51 0.15
C PHE A 223 0.25 9.15 -0.12
N LEU A 224 0.19 8.25 0.87
CA LEU A 224 0.85 6.95 0.84
C LEU A 224 -0.18 5.86 0.69
N ASN A 225 -0.03 4.95 -0.29
CA ASN A 225 -0.87 3.77 -0.40
C ASN A 225 -0.51 2.82 0.75
N ILE A 226 -1.45 2.44 1.59
CA ILE A 226 -1.17 1.56 2.73
C ILE A 226 -1.64 0.15 2.50
N SER A 227 -2.61 -0.11 1.63
CA SER A 227 -3.13 -1.46 1.36
C SER A 227 -4.12 -1.42 0.20
N GLU A 228 -4.30 -2.51 -0.54
CA GLU A 228 -5.45 -2.63 -1.45
C GLU A 228 -6.67 -3.26 -0.76
N SER A 229 -7.85 -2.82 -1.15
CA SER A 229 -9.11 -3.48 -0.77
C SER A 229 -9.34 -4.77 -1.57
N GLU A 230 -10.32 -5.58 -1.17
CA GLU A 230 -10.72 -6.77 -1.95
C GLU A 230 -11.26 -6.39 -3.35
N GLY A 231 -11.79 -5.16 -3.52
CA GLY A 231 -12.26 -4.61 -4.79
C GLY A 231 -11.20 -3.80 -5.56
N ASP A 232 -11.66 -2.93 -6.46
CA ASP A 232 -10.78 -2.08 -7.31
C ASP A 232 -10.23 -0.84 -6.58
N GLY A 233 -10.54 -0.70 -5.30
CA GLY A 233 -10.08 0.41 -4.46
C GLY A 233 -8.77 0.14 -3.72
N SER A 234 -8.08 1.22 -3.35
CA SER A 234 -6.87 1.19 -2.52
C SER A 234 -6.98 2.14 -1.34
N TYR A 235 -6.49 1.72 -0.18
CA TYR A 235 -6.43 2.54 1.02
C TYR A 235 -5.18 3.40 0.99
N TYR A 236 -5.33 4.69 1.28
CA TYR A 236 -4.24 5.65 1.38
C TYR A 236 -4.30 6.37 2.72
N VAL A 237 -3.13 6.67 3.29
CA VAL A 237 -3.00 7.60 4.41
C VAL A 237 -2.41 8.92 3.92
N HIS A 238 -3.04 10.02 4.32
CA HIS A 238 -2.46 11.34 4.12
C HIS A 238 -1.52 11.66 5.28
N ALA A 239 -0.21 11.63 5.05
CA ALA A 239 0.80 11.62 6.11
C ALA A 239 0.74 12.83 7.05
N LYS A 240 0.26 13.98 6.56
CA LYS A 240 0.16 15.21 7.36
C LYS A 240 -1.04 15.23 8.29
N THR A 241 -2.19 14.68 7.87
CA THR A 241 -3.42 14.69 8.69
C THR A 241 -3.66 13.37 9.41
N GLY A 242 -3.04 12.28 8.97
CA GLY A 242 -3.30 10.93 9.46
C GLY A 242 -4.61 10.32 8.95
N HIS A 243 -5.45 11.09 8.23
CA HIS A 243 -6.70 10.60 7.66
C HIS A 243 -6.44 9.43 6.69
N VAL A 244 -7.30 8.42 6.73
CA VAL A 244 -7.26 7.28 5.82
C VAL A 244 -8.42 7.38 4.83
N TYR A 245 -8.13 7.20 3.54
CA TYR A 245 -9.11 7.24 2.46
C TYR A 245 -9.08 5.94 1.68
N LEU A 246 -10.24 5.54 1.19
CA LEU A 246 -10.37 4.54 0.14
C LEU A 246 -10.48 5.30 -1.18
N VAL A 247 -9.50 5.11 -2.05
CA VAL A 247 -9.50 5.66 -3.40
C VAL A 247 -10.18 4.64 -4.30
N ASP A 248 -11.33 5.00 -4.85
CA ASP A 248 -11.99 4.22 -5.88
C ASP A 248 -11.38 4.55 -7.25
N ASN A 249 -11.01 3.50 -7.99
CA ASN A 249 -10.47 3.58 -9.34
C ASN A 249 -11.52 3.18 -10.40
N SER A 250 -12.79 3.04 -10.03
CA SER A 250 -13.85 2.66 -10.96
C SER A 250 -13.96 3.73 -12.07
N PHE A 251 -13.59 3.33 -13.28
CA PHE A 251 -13.63 4.18 -14.49
C PHE A 251 -15.06 4.34 -15.05
N ASP A 252 -16.05 3.74 -14.40
CA ASP A 252 -17.40 3.67 -14.91
C ASP A 252 -18.17 4.96 -14.58
N LYS A 253 -18.27 5.83 -15.60
CA LYS A 253 -19.07 7.07 -15.64
C LYS A 253 -18.60 8.15 -14.65
N ALA A 254 -17.38 8.62 -14.88
CA ALA A 254 -16.85 9.83 -14.26
C ALA A 254 -17.84 11.01 -14.33
N PRO A 255 -18.35 11.52 -13.19
CA PRO A 255 -19.01 12.82 -13.17
C PRO A 255 -18.03 13.92 -13.60
N LEU A 256 -18.55 15.07 -14.04
CA LEU A 256 -17.73 16.23 -14.34
C LEU A 256 -17.60 17.13 -13.11
N ARG A 257 -16.38 17.54 -12.75
CA ARG A 257 -16.09 18.62 -11.81
C ARG A 257 -15.56 19.81 -12.60
N ASP A 258 -16.29 20.93 -12.59
CA ASP A 258 -15.94 22.13 -13.37
C ASP A 258 -15.73 21.86 -14.88
N GLY A 259 -16.47 20.90 -15.43
CA GLY A 259 -16.36 20.48 -16.84
C GLY A 259 -15.19 19.53 -17.14
N GLN A 260 -14.45 19.09 -16.12
CA GLN A 260 -13.37 18.12 -16.24
C GLN A 260 -13.80 16.75 -15.72
N GLU A 261 -13.30 15.70 -16.36
CA GLU A 261 -13.53 14.30 -15.96
C GLU A 261 -12.94 14.04 -14.56
N VAL A 262 -13.80 13.64 -13.61
CA VAL A 262 -13.36 13.10 -12.32
C VAL A 262 -12.80 11.71 -12.54
N VAL A 263 -11.54 11.50 -12.18
CA VAL A 263 -10.87 10.21 -12.40
C VAL A 263 -10.72 9.42 -11.10
N TYR A 264 -10.75 10.10 -9.95
CA TYR A 264 -10.62 9.43 -8.65
C TYR A 264 -11.61 9.99 -7.66
N GLU A 265 -12.12 9.11 -6.81
CA GLU A 265 -12.93 9.48 -5.65
C GLU A 265 -12.26 8.98 -4.37
N LEU A 266 -11.99 9.91 -3.47
CA LEU A 266 -11.39 9.64 -2.17
C LEU A 266 -12.52 9.61 -1.15
N HIS A 267 -12.76 8.45 -0.57
CA HIS A 267 -13.77 8.25 0.47
C HIS A 267 -13.07 8.15 1.82
N ARG A 268 -13.23 9.14 2.70
CA ARG A 268 -12.63 9.09 4.03
C ARG A 268 -13.18 7.88 4.80
N GLN A 269 -12.27 7.03 5.26
CA GLN A 269 -12.56 5.80 6.00
C GLN A 269 -12.30 5.95 7.50
N ALA A 270 -11.35 6.79 7.88
CA ALA A 270 -11.02 7.05 9.28
C ALA A 270 -10.37 8.43 9.43
N ASP A 271 -10.55 9.05 10.59
CA ASP A 271 -9.93 10.32 10.95
C ASP A 271 -8.48 10.12 11.47
N SER A 272 -8.01 8.88 11.57
CA SER A 272 -6.61 8.56 11.87
C SER A 272 -6.23 7.15 11.39
N LEU A 273 -4.93 6.88 11.26
CA LEU A 273 -4.42 5.55 10.96
C LEU A 273 -4.69 4.58 12.13
N GLU A 274 -4.62 5.09 13.35
CA GLU A 274 -4.94 4.40 14.60
C GLU A 274 -6.38 3.89 14.58
N GLU A 275 -7.35 4.78 14.31
CA GLU A 275 -8.76 4.40 14.21
C GLU A 275 -8.97 3.34 13.14
N TRP A 276 -8.32 3.47 11.98
CA TRP A 276 -8.44 2.50 10.90
C TRP A 276 -7.94 1.09 11.31
N PHE A 277 -6.81 1.00 12.01
CA PHE A 277 -6.30 -0.27 12.54
C PHE A 277 -7.12 -0.80 13.72
N GLU A 278 -7.70 0.06 14.55
CA GLU A 278 -8.62 -0.37 15.60
C GLU A 278 -9.87 -1.00 15.01
N ARG A 279 -10.47 -0.36 13.99
CA ARG A 279 -11.59 -0.94 13.23
C ARG A 279 -11.20 -2.27 12.61
N TRP A 280 -9.97 -2.40 12.10
CA TRP A 280 -9.47 -3.68 11.62
C TRP A 280 -9.41 -4.74 12.72
N LEU A 281 -8.81 -4.45 13.88
CA LEU A 281 -8.74 -5.38 15.02
C LEU A 281 -10.14 -5.78 15.53
N ASN A 282 -11.11 -4.89 15.40
CA ASN A 282 -12.50 -5.13 15.77
C ASN A 282 -13.32 -5.90 14.71
N GLY A 283 -12.77 -6.11 13.52
CA GLY A 283 -13.51 -6.72 12.40
C GLY A 283 -14.55 -5.78 11.77
N GLU A 284 -14.39 -4.47 11.97
CA GLU A 284 -15.31 -3.41 11.52
C GLU A 284 -14.93 -2.81 10.15
N LEU A 285 -13.75 -3.18 9.62
CA LEU A 285 -13.44 -2.96 8.21
C LEU A 285 -14.25 -3.99 7.40
N LYS A 286 -15.46 -3.60 7.03
CA LYS A 286 -16.24 -4.29 5.99
C LYS A 286 -15.75 -3.79 4.65
N ASP A 287 -15.61 -4.67 3.66
CA ASP A 287 -15.44 -4.25 2.27
C ASP A 287 -16.70 -3.50 1.84
N LEU A 288 -16.64 -2.16 1.90
CA LEU A 288 -17.79 -1.29 1.69
C LEU A 288 -18.38 -1.40 0.29
N PHE A 289 -17.65 -2.00 -0.67
CA PHE A 289 -18.06 -2.08 -2.07
C PHE A 289 -19.10 -3.16 -2.38
N PHE A 290 -19.46 -4.05 -1.44
CA PHE A 290 -20.42 -5.13 -1.72
C PHE A 290 -21.89 -4.81 -1.37
N HIS A 291 -22.21 -3.60 -0.88
CA HIS A 291 -23.55 -3.31 -0.35
C HIS A 291 -24.33 -2.17 -1.06
N GLU A 292 -23.89 -1.66 -2.21
CA GLU A 292 -24.64 -0.59 -2.92
C GLU A 292 -25.99 -1.03 -3.54
N ASN A 293 -26.42 -2.29 -3.40
CA ASN A 293 -27.73 -2.74 -3.89
C ASN A 293 -28.85 -2.78 -2.82
N ASP A 294 -28.61 -2.30 -1.59
CA ASP A 294 -29.61 -2.31 -0.50
C ASP A 294 -30.10 -0.89 -0.09
N ILE A 295 -30.15 0.08 -1.00
CA ILE A 295 -30.83 1.39 -0.79
C ILE A 295 -31.93 1.61 -1.82
#